data_AF-A0A7Y6MWI8-F1
#
_entry.id   AF-A0A7Y6MWI8-F1
#
_cell.length_a   1.000
_cell.length_b   1.000
_cell.length_c   1.000
_cell.angle_alpha   90.00
_cell.angle_beta   90.00
_cell.angle_gamma   90.00
#
_symmetry.space_group_name_H-M   'P 1'
#
loop_
_entity.id
_entity.type
_entity.pdbx_description
1 polymer ?
#
loop_
_entity_poly.entity_id
_entity_poly.type
_entity_poly.pdbx_seq_one_letter_code
_entity_poly.pdbx_strand_id
1 'polypeptide(L)'
;TIAYGWKQEMIAESSKKISELGHILYERICTMGENFDNLRKSLKSSVDYYNKTASSLEARVFPVARKFNKLGVHAKNKELSVVKELEFLPRTLYAEELKVD
;
A
#
# COMPACT_ATOMS: atom_id res chain seq x y z
N THR A 1 -32.24 40.21 -27.82
CA THR A 1 -31.58 39.08 -28.52
C THR A 1 -30.07 39.02 -28.28
N ILE A 2 -29.37 40.14 -28.09
CA ILE A 2 -27.91 40.17 -27.84
C ILE A 2 -27.53 39.55 -26.46
N ALA A 3 -28.35 39.76 -25.44
CA ALA A 3 -28.12 39.18 -24.10
C ALA A 3 -28.22 37.65 -24.04
N TYR A 4 -28.95 37.02 -24.97
CA TYR A 4 -29.11 35.56 -25.02
C TYR A 4 -27.90 34.88 -25.66
N GLY A 5 -27.31 35.49 -26.70
CA GLY A 5 -26.09 35.00 -27.35
C GLY A 5 -24.86 35.02 -26.44
N TRP A 6 -24.67 36.09 -25.66
CA TRP A 6 -23.57 36.17 -24.69
C TRP A 6 -23.72 35.14 -23.55
N LYS A 7 -24.95 34.84 -23.13
CA LYS A 7 -25.21 33.77 -22.15
C LYS A 7 -24.92 32.38 -22.72
N GLN A 8 -25.23 32.15 -24.01
CA GLN A 8 -24.92 30.89 -24.70
C GLN A 8 -23.41 30.69 -24.89
N GLU A 9 -22.68 31.73 -25.26
CA GLU A 9 -21.21 31.72 -25.40
C GLU A 9 -20.54 31.35 -24.07
N MET A 10 -20.96 31.99 -22.97
CA MET A 10 -20.45 31.74 -21.62
C MET A 10 -20.70 30.30 -21.14
N ILE A 11 -21.87 29.72 -21.47
CA ILE A 11 -22.20 28.32 -21.14
C ILE A 11 -21.34 27.35 -21.96
N ALA A 12 -21.12 27.64 -23.25
CA ALA A 12 -20.29 26.82 -24.11
C ALA A 12 -18.82 26.84 -23.66
N GLU A 13 -18.29 28.01 -23.30
CA GLU A 13 -16.92 28.15 -22.80
C GLU A 13 -16.74 27.44 -21.43
N SER A 14 -17.71 27.59 -20.53
CA SER A 14 -17.70 26.90 -19.23
C SER A 14 -17.74 25.38 -19.38
N SER A 15 -18.53 24.87 -20.32
CA SER A 15 -18.63 23.43 -20.60
C SER A 15 -17.32 22.86 -21.14
N LYS A 16 -16.63 23.59 -22.02
CA LYS A 16 -15.29 23.19 -22.50
C LYS A 16 -14.28 23.09 -21.35
N LYS A 17 -14.23 24.10 -20.48
CA LYS A 17 -13.32 24.10 -19.31
C LYS A 17 -13.61 22.95 -18.35
N ILE A 18 -14.88 22.64 -18.09
CA ILE A 18 -15.27 21.49 -17.26
C ILE A 18 -14.80 20.17 -17.90
N SER A 19 -14.99 20.00 -19.21
CA SER A 19 -14.54 18.79 -19.93
C SER A 19 -13.02 18.62 -19.86
N GLU A 20 -12.28 19.71 -20.02
CA GLU A 20 -10.81 19.70 -19.97
C GLU A 20 -10.30 19.36 -18.56
N LEU A 21 -10.85 20.01 -17.54
CA LEU A 21 -10.53 19.69 -16.14
C LEU A 21 -10.92 18.26 -15.75
N GLY A 22 -12.05 17.76 -16.27
CA GLY A 22 -12.50 16.38 -16.07
C GLY A 22 -11.50 15.37 -16.65
N HIS A 23 -10.98 15.63 -17.86
CA HIS A 23 -9.97 14.78 -18.48
C HIS A 23 -8.67 14.75 -17.66
N ILE A 24 -8.17 15.92 -17.23
CA ILE A 24 -6.96 16.03 -16.41
C ILE A 24 -7.14 15.31 -15.06
N LEU A 25 -8.31 15.46 -14.41
CA LEU A 25 -8.59 14.77 -13.16
C LEU A 25 -8.57 13.25 -13.37
N TYR A 26 -9.21 12.76 -14.42
CA TYR A 26 -9.27 11.33 -14.72
C TYR A 26 -7.88 10.74 -14.98
N GLU A 27 -7.05 11.43 -15.78
CA GLU A 27 -5.66 11.05 -16.02
C GLU A 27 -4.87 10.93 -14.70
N ARG A 28 -5.01 11.92 -13.81
CA ARG A 28 -4.36 11.91 -12.48
C ARG A 28 -4.84 10.75 -11.61
N ILE A 29 -6.13 10.41 -11.64
CA ILE A 29 -6.69 9.26 -10.91
C ILE A 29 -6.08 7.96 -11.44
N CYS A 30 -5.97 7.80 -12.76
CA CYS A 30 -5.33 6.64 -13.37
C CYS A 30 -3.86 6.50 -12.91
N THR A 31 -3.06 7.56 -13.02
CA THR A 31 -1.67 7.55 -12.54
C THR A 31 -1.56 7.25 -11.05
N MET A 32 -2.49 7.78 -10.24
CA MET A 32 -2.52 7.48 -8.81
C MET A 32 -2.82 6.00 -8.56
N GLY A 33 -3.77 5.40 -9.30
CA GLY A 33 -4.07 3.97 -9.24
C GLY A 33 -2.85 3.08 -9.51
N GLU A 34 -2.06 3.41 -10.54
CA GLU A 34 -0.82 2.70 -10.86
C GLU A 34 0.21 2.78 -9.72
N ASN A 35 0.39 3.97 -9.13
CA ASN A 35 1.28 4.16 -7.99
C ASN A 35 0.84 3.34 -6.76
N PHE A 36 -0.46 3.27 -6.49
CA PHE A 36 -1.01 2.43 -5.41
C PHE A 36 -0.80 0.93 -5.67
N ASP A 37 -0.92 0.47 -6.92
CA ASP A 37 -0.64 -0.94 -7.25
C ASP A 37 0.85 -1.29 -7.06
N ASN A 38 1.75 -0.38 -7.43
CA ASN A 38 3.19 -0.54 -7.18
C ASN A 38 3.52 -0.59 -5.68
N LEU A 39 2.87 0.27 -4.88
CA LEU A 39 2.99 0.24 -3.42
C LEU A 39 2.50 -1.09 -2.84
N ARG A 40 1.34 -1.57 -3.30
CA ARG A 40 0.76 -2.87 -2.90
C ARG A 40 1.72 -4.03 -3.17
N LYS A 41 2.33 -4.09 -4.35
CA LYS A 41 3.32 -5.13 -4.71
C LYS A 41 4.57 -5.09 -3.82
N SER A 42 5.06 -3.89 -3.53
CA SER A 42 6.22 -3.68 -2.66
C SER A 42 5.94 -4.16 -1.24
N LEU A 43 4.79 -3.77 -0.67
CA LEU A 43 4.38 -4.18 0.67
C LEU A 43 4.18 -5.69 0.77
N LYS A 44 3.56 -6.33 -0.23
CA LYS A 44 3.45 -7.79 -0.31
C LYS A 44 4.84 -8.45 -0.22
N SER A 45 5.78 -7.97 -1.03
CA SER A 45 7.14 -8.50 -1.05
C SER A 45 7.85 -8.34 0.30
N SER A 46 7.70 -7.18 0.96
CA SER A 46 8.25 -6.93 2.29
C SER A 46 7.69 -7.91 3.32
N VAL A 47 6.39 -8.16 3.31
CA VAL A 47 5.74 -9.14 4.20
C VAL A 47 6.24 -10.56 3.91
N ASP A 48 6.38 -10.95 2.63
CA ASP A 48 6.92 -12.26 2.25
C ASP A 48 8.36 -12.47 2.77
N TYR A 49 9.23 -11.46 2.66
CA TYR A 49 10.59 -11.53 3.19
C TYR A 49 10.62 -11.61 4.72
N TYR A 50 9.76 -10.84 5.38
CA TYR A 50 9.61 -10.90 6.83
C TYR A 50 9.20 -12.32 7.26
N ASN A 51 8.17 -12.89 6.63
CA ASN A 51 7.66 -14.24 6.94
C ASN A 51 8.71 -15.32 6.73
N LYS A 52 9.48 -15.26 5.64
CA LYS A 52 10.62 -16.18 5.40
C LYS A 52 11.69 -16.07 6.48
N THR A 53 11.99 -14.85 6.92
CA THR A 53 12.98 -14.59 7.96
C THR A 53 12.52 -15.11 9.32
N ALA A 54 11.27 -14.83 9.70
CA ALA A 54 10.65 -15.34 10.92
C ALA A 54 10.64 -16.88 10.93
N SER A 55 10.17 -17.49 9.84
CA SER A 55 10.16 -18.96 9.69
C SER A 55 11.58 -19.56 9.84
N SER A 56 12.59 -18.90 9.26
CA SER A 56 13.99 -19.33 9.42
C SER A 56 14.49 -19.23 10.87
N LEU A 57 14.17 -18.14 11.58
CA LEU A 57 14.53 -17.98 12.98
C LEU A 57 13.93 -19.09 13.83
N GLU A 58 12.65 -19.39 13.63
CA GLU A 58 11.93 -20.42 14.37
C GLU A 58 12.44 -21.83 14.08
N ALA A 59 12.68 -22.15 12.81
CA ALA A 59 13.09 -23.49 12.39
C ALA A 59 14.58 -23.76 12.68
N ARG A 60 15.45 -22.75 12.58
CA ARG A 60 16.90 -22.95 12.60
C ARG A 60 17.59 -22.35 13.83
N VAL A 61 17.20 -21.15 14.25
CA VAL A 61 17.92 -20.43 15.29
C VAL A 61 17.40 -20.77 16.68
N PHE A 62 16.09 -20.73 16.91
CA PHE A 62 15.50 -21.01 18.22
C PHE A 62 15.77 -22.41 18.77
N PRO A 63 15.79 -23.50 17.98
CA PRO A 63 16.15 -24.81 18.51
C PRO A 63 17.59 -24.86 19.02
N VAL A 64 18.51 -24.21 18.32
CA VAL A 64 19.93 -24.12 18.71
C VAL A 64 20.08 -23.27 19.97
N ALA A 65 19.40 -22.12 20.01
CA ALA A 65 19.39 -21.27 21.20
C ALA A 65 18.82 -21.98 22.44
N ARG A 66 17.75 -22.79 22.28
CA ARG A 66 17.21 -23.64 23.35
C ARG A 66 18.21 -24.70 23.82
N LYS A 67 18.99 -25.31 22.92
CA LYS A 67 20.06 -26.26 23.28
C LYS A 67 21.17 -25.58 24.08
N PHE A 68 21.64 -24.40 23.66
CA PHE A 68 22.65 -23.64 24.40
C PHE A 68 22.17 -23.27 25.80
N ASN A 69 20.92 -22.83 25.94
CA ASN A 69 20.33 -22.53 27.25
C ASN A 69 20.34 -23.76 28.18
N LYS A 70 20.00 -24.95 27.66
CA LYS A 70 20.09 -26.22 28.41
C LYS A 70 21.52 -26.59 28.84
N LEU A 71 22.54 -26.11 28.12
CA LEU A 71 23.95 -26.34 28.43
C LEU A 71 24.53 -25.25 29.35
N GLY A 72 23.69 -24.37 29.91
CA GLY A 72 24.13 -23.27 30.77
C GLY A 72 24.81 -22.11 30.02
N VAL A 73 24.75 -22.10 28.69
CA VAL A 73 25.27 -21.01 27.86
C VAL A 73 24.15 -19.99 27.68
N HIS A 74 24.19 -18.93 28.49
CA HIS A 74 23.23 -17.84 28.43
C HIS A 74 23.87 -16.60 27.80
N ALA A 75 23.07 -15.82 27.06
CA ALA A 75 23.48 -14.48 26.68
C ALA A 75 23.56 -13.60 27.95
N LYS A 76 24.69 -12.92 28.17
CA LYS A 76 24.81 -11.98 29.29
C LYS A 76 23.77 -10.87 29.13
N ASN A 77 22.79 -10.82 30.03
CA ASN A 77 21.75 -9.81 30.15
C ASN A 77 20.71 -9.72 29.00
N LYS A 78 20.41 -10.82 28.29
CA LYS A 78 19.34 -10.84 27.29
C LYS A 78 18.56 -12.15 27.31
N GLU A 79 17.23 -12.05 27.34
CA GLU A 79 16.32 -13.18 27.17
C GLU A 79 15.83 -13.28 25.71
N LEU A 80 15.52 -14.51 25.28
CA LEU A 80 14.89 -14.75 23.99
C LEU A 80 13.42 -14.31 24.05
N SER A 81 13.12 -13.14 23.49
CA SER A 81 11.74 -12.71 23.26
C SER A 81 11.16 -13.38 22.02
N VAL A 82 9.91 -13.80 22.10
CA VAL A 82 9.11 -14.20 20.94
C VAL A 82 8.87 -12.95 20.08
N VAL A 83 8.96 -13.10 18.76
CA VAL A 83 8.58 -12.03 17.82
C VAL A 83 7.07 -11.88 17.88
N LYS A 84 6.58 -10.68 18.20
CA LYS A 84 5.14 -10.40 18.17
C LYS A 84 4.64 -10.43 16.72
N GLU A 85 3.45 -10.99 16.53
CA GLU A 85 2.79 -11.02 15.23
C GLU A 85 2.56 -9.60 14.71
N LEU A 86 2.82 -9.39 13.41
CA LEU A 86 2.59 -8.11 12.76
C LEU A 86 1.14 -8.07 12.24
N GLU A 87 0.19 -7.69 13.09
CA GLU A 87 -1.22 -7.52 12.71
C GLU A 87 -1.47 -6.17 11.99
N PHE A 88 -0.96 -5.99 10.78
CA PHE A 88 -1.37 -4.84 9.95
C PHE A 88 -1.76 -5.29 8.55
N LEU A 89 -3.06 -5.35 8.29
CA LEU A 89 -3.59 -5.48 6.94
C LEU A 89 -3.55 -4.10 6.25
N PRO A 90 -2.98 -4.00 5.04
CA PRO A 90 -3.04 -2.76 4.26
C PRO A 90 -4.50 -2.41 3.99
N ARG A 91 -4.87 -1.13 4.15
CA ARG A 91 -6.23 -0.66 3.89
C ARG A 91 -6.58 -0.87 2.42
N THR A 92 -7.64 -1.63 2.15
CA THR A 92 -8.20 -1.79 0.81
C THR A 92 -8.86 -0.47 0.38
N LEU A 93 -8.48 0.03 -0.79
CA LEU A 93 -9.19 1.13 -1.44
C LEU A 93 -10.36 0.56 -2.23
N TYR A 94 -11.57 1.02 -1.92
CA TYR A 94 -12.77 0.76 -2.71
C TYR A 94 -13.14 2.07 -3.42
N ALA A 95 -13.00 2.11 -4.74
CA ALA A 95 -13.48 3.20 -5.58
C ALA A 95 -14.04 2.61 -6.89
N GLU A 96 -15.24 3.02 -7.31
CA GLU A 96 -15.88 2.51 -8.55
C GLU A 96 -15.07 2.85 -9.81
N GLU A 97 -14.33 3.95 -9.77
CA GLU A 97 -13.40 4.37 -10.83
C GLU A 97 -12.12 3.51 -10.93
N LEU A 98 -11.77 2.73 -9.91
CA LEU A 98 -10.63 1.79 -9.95
C LEU A 98 -11.12 0.42 -10.42
N LYS A 99 -11.25 0.25 -11.75
CA LYS A 99 -11.48 -1.09 -12.31
C LYS A 99 -10.20 -1.92 -12.17
N VAL A 100 -10.29 -2.99 -11.40
CA VAL A 100 -9.29 -4.06 -11.40
C VAL A 100 -9.77 -5.08 -12.43
N ASP A 101 -9.02 -5.26 -13.52
CA ASP A 101 -9.21 -6.37 -14.46
C ASP A 101 -8.92 -7.73 -13.80
#